data_AF-A0A926ES37-F1
#
_entry.id   AF-A0A926ES37-F1
#
_cell.length_a   1.000
_cell.length_b   1.000
_cell.length_c   1.000
_cell.angle_alpha   90.00
_cell.angle_beta   90.00
_cell.angle_gamma   90.00
#
_symmetry.space_group_name_H-M   'P 1'
#
loop_
_entity.id
_entity.type
_entity.pdbx_description
1 polymer ?
#
loop_
_entity_poly.entity_id
_entity_poly.type
_entity_poly.pdbx_seq_one_letter_code
_entity_poly.pdbx_strand_id
1 'polypeptide(L)'
;MVQHFNFFYDESEHSRKINHSTIVSENYYDNFITTIVGWQTADEKIVLKKYLDFEEKYSDRKSDGELKSTTLKKRQFKNGFASLNRDNIEFILDLFSIFDDNVLLYFSITSKIEYIINQLFLNYKNNIWEDMDMMRYSIVKAIVMYQPEEIISGMYENTGELVQLLKTFFNKRINVNKTNPKLKEHETLAFTQILILLDDINVKFDINWNYDIAFHGFKKYLIEKDISKYSLFLDREGDDGNTLKAAKQVGLTFVTEVDSKEITGIRMADMLVGIISKLLKSLHEELRYDSIEDGLNKKILGEGWFNLNEQQLFLYKQLTHIICEVNNAWYKSFCGIYSDDFIILVSLLNYISSFDTVNEIKAVDKKMHGEHFNAYVCKELESYFGRMESKLPIDPIPGGKKDYFYNQRGAKVFFNSSKQPLLKINEGCNIFNVLSVGFSNDGNAMITISENKNFLCYRLPKELFEWAMTCVAFANRGDNVFPSKVQFTKNGDRYYADVL
;
A
#
# COMPACT_ATOMS: atom_id res chain seq x y z
N MET A 1 24.41 16.04 -16.96
CA MET A 1 24.66 14.58 -16.87
C MET A 1 23.40 13.95 -16.32
N VAL A 2 22.98 12.80 -16.85
CA VAL A 2 21.86 12.05 -16.24
C VAL A 2 22.41 11.40 -14.97
N GLN A 3 21.80 11.69 -13.82
CA GLN A 3 22.20 11.13 -12.51
C GLN A 3 21.96 9.62 -12.50
N HIS A 4 22.89 8.87 -11.90
CA HIS A 4 22.75 7.42 -11.68
C HIS A 4 22.48 7.18 -10.19
N PHE A 5 21.61 6.23 -9.89
CA PHE A 5 21.19 5.90 -8.53
C PHE A 5 21.51 4.44 -8.20
N ASN A 6 21.92 4.18 -6.96
CA ASN A 6 22.11 2.83 -6.45
C ASN A 6 21.02 2.56 -5.40
N PHE A 7 20.33 1.44 -5.53
CA PHE A 7 19.26 1.00 -4.65
C PHE A 7 19.55 -0.39 -4.09
N PHE A 8 19.16 -0.63 -2.86
CA PHE A 8 19.44 -1.82 -2.08
C PHE A 8 18.16 -2.27 -1.41
N TYR A 9 17.81 -3.52 -1.61
CA TYR A 9 16.54 -4.11 -1.17
C TYR A 9 16.81 -5.10 -0.04
N ASP A 10 15.95 -5.06 0.98
CA ASP A 10 15.80 -6.17 1.91
C ASP A 10 14.35 -6.28 2.44
N GLU A 11 14.04 -7.39 3.08
CA GLU A 11 12.69 -7.82 3.43
C GLU A 11 12.59 -8.43 4.84
N SER A 12 11.37 -8.48 5.37
CA SER A 12 11.07 -9.09 6.66
C SER A 12 9.72 -9.83 6.64
N GLU A 13 9.55 -10.77 7.56
CA GLU A 13 8.34 -11.60 7.74
C GLU A 13 7.99 -12.38 6.46
N HIS A 14 9.06 -12.84 5.82
CA HIS A 14 9.06 -13.65 4.62
C HIS A 14 8.47 -15.05 4.88
N SER A 15 7.65 -15.53 3.95
CA SER A 15 7.11 -16.90 3.94
C SER A 15 6.99 -17.40 2.51
N ARG A 16 7.80 -18.38 2.11
CA ARG A 16 7.82 -18.91 0.72
C ARG A 16 6.49 -19.51 0.29
N LYS A 17 5.75 -20.07 1.24
CA LYS A 17 4.44 -20.69 1.02
C LYS A 17 3.47 -20.19 2.06
N ILE A 18 2.27 -19.86 1.63
CA ILE A 18 1.15 -19.45 2.47
C ILE A 18 0.19 -20.62 2.53
N ASN A 19 0.48 -21.58 3.41
CA ASN A 19 -0.37 -22.73 3.66
C ASN A 19 -0.86 -22.72 5.12
N HIS A 20 -1.74 -23.66 5.44
CA HIS A 20 -2.30 -23.80 6.78
C HIS A 20 -1.21 -23.81 7.88
N SER A 21 -0.18 -24.65 7.74
CA SER A 21 0.89 -24.77 8.76
C SER A 21 1.70 -23.48 8.97
N THR A 22 1.82 -22.64 7.93
CA THR A 22 2.50 -21.35 8.04
C THR A 22 1.65 -20.35 8.83
N ILE A 23 0.36 -20.23 8.50
CA ILE A 23 -0.54 -19.24 9.09
C ILE A 23 -0.85 -19.51 10.56
N VAL A 24 -1.00 -20.78 10.94
CA VAL A 24 -1.30 -21.16 12.34
C VAL A 24 -0.07 -21.17 13.24
N SER A 25 1.12 -20.87 12.70
CA SER A 25 2.34 -20.85 13.52
C SER A 25 2.33 -19.69 14.51
N GLU A 26 2.82 -19.91 15.73
CA GLU A 26 2.80 -18.93 16.82
C GLU A 26 3.50 -17.61 16.45
N ASN A 27 4.54 -17.68 15.61
CA ASN A 27 5.32 -16.54 15.17
C ASN A 27 4.84 -15.94 13.85
N TYR A 28 3.74 -16.44 13.27
CA TYR A 28 3.20 -15.93 12.01
C TYR A 28 2.79 -14.47 12.16
N TYR A 29 3.20 -13.67 11.20
CA TYR A 29 2.69 -12.33 10.99
C TYR A 29 2.26 -12.19 9.53
N ASP A 30 1.08 -11.60 9.32
CA ASP A 30 0.43 -11.63 8.02
C ASP A 30 1.17 -10.81 6.96
N ASN A 31 1.67 -9.63 7.32
CA ASN A 31 2.31 -8.77 6.32
C ASN A 31 3.71 -9.27 5.94
N PHE A 32 3.97 -9.32 4.64
CA PHE A 32 5.31 -9.31 4.07
C PHE A 32 5.75 -7.85 3.90
N ILE A 33 6.96 -7.51 4.34
CA ILE A 33 7.43 -6.13 4.39
C ILE A 33 8.75 -6.03 3.65
N THR A 34 8.89 -5.00 2.83
CA THR A 34 10.14 -4.71 2.11
C THR A 34 10.53 -3.26 2.30
N THR A 35 11.84 -3.01 2.31
CA THR A 35 12.41 -1.67 2.25
C THR A 35 13.45 -1.63 1.14
N ILE A 36 13.42 -0.57 0.34
CA ILE A 36 14.48 -0.25 -0.60
C ILE A 36 15.10 1.08 -0.16
N VAL A 37 16.40 1.04 0.12
CA VAL A 37 17.23 2.21 0.42
C VAL A 37 18.03 2.55 -0.81
N GLY A 38 18.16 3.83 -1.17
CA GLY A 38 19.02 4.21 -2.28
C GLY A 38 19.55 5.63 -2.19
N TRP A 39 20.45 5.96 -3.10
CA TRP A 39 21.10 7.28 -3.17
C TRP A 39 21.64 7.52 -4.57
N GLN A 40 21.97 8.78 -4.88
CA GLN A 40 22.74 9.09 -6.08
C GLN A 40 24.17 8.56 -5.93
N THR A 41 24.75 8.00 -6.99
CA THR A 41 26.14 7.50 -6.97
C THR A 41 27.16 8.57 -6.57
N ALA A 42 26.85 9.85 -6.79
CA ALA A 42 27.70 10.97 -6.34
C ALA A 42 27.78 11.10 -4.80
N ASP A 43 26.70 10.73 -4.09
CA ASP A 43 26.58 10.87 -2.64
C ASP A 43 27.00 9.60 -1.88
N GLU A 44 27.31 8.52 -2.61
CA GLU A 44 27.61 7.20 -2.06
C GLU A 44 28.70 7.24 -1.00
N LYS A 45 29.80 7.96 -1.24
CA LYS A 45 30.90 8.06 -0.26
C LYS A 45 30.44 8.67 1.07
N ILE A 46 29.51 9.63 1.03
CA ILE A 46 29.00 10.32 2.22
C ILE A 46 28.07 9.39 2.99
N VAL A 47 27.11 8.77 2.29
CA VAL A 47 26.14 7.85 2.90
C VAL A 47 26.84 6.62 3.49
N LEU A 48 27.73 5.98 2.73
CA LEU A 48 28.49 4.82 3.19
C LEU A 48 29.35 5.15 4.40
N LYS A 49 30.00 6.31 4.42
CA LYS A 49 30.80 6.72 5.57
C LYS A 49 29.96 6.81 6.85
N LYS A 50 28.79 7.46 6.79
CA LYS A 50 27.89 7.57 7.96
C LYS A 50 27.50 6.19 8.51
N TYR A 51 27.17 5.25 7.63
CA TYR A 51 26.78 3.91 8.08
C TYR A 51 27.96 3.07 8.57
N LEU A 52 29.13 3.16 7.95
CA LEU A 52 30.33 2.46 8.42
C LEU A 52 30.79 2.98 9.79
N ASP A 53 30.76 4.30 10.01
CA ASP A 53 31.05 4.92 11.30
C ASP A 53 30.05 4.40 12.38
N PHE A 54 28.78 4.25 12.02
CA PHE A 54 27.75 3.63 12.88
C PHE A 54 28.03 2.14 13.16
N GLU A 55 28.37 1.34 12.14
CA GLU A 55 28.71 -0.08 12.31
C GLU A 55 29.97 -0.29 13.15
N GLU A 56 30.93 0.62 13.07
CA GLU A 56 32.14 0.61 13.90
C GLU A 56 31.79 0.89 15.36
N LYS A 57 30.98 1.93 15.62
CA LYS A 57 30.50 2.29 16.97
C LYS A 57 29.80 1.10 17.66
N TYR A 58 29.02 0.32 16.90
CA TYR A 58 28.25 -0.83 17.41
C TYR A 58 28.81 -2.17 16.94
N SER A 59 30.13 -2.26 16.77
CA SER A 59 30.81 -3.49 16.33
C SER A 59 30.60 -4.68 17.27
N ASP A 60 30.36 -4.42 18.56
CA ASP A 60 30.03 -5.41 19.59
C ASP A 60 28.69 -6.12 19.34
N ARG A 61 27.80 -5.51 18.54
CA ARG A 61 26.48 -6.05 18.21
C ARG A 61 26.45 -6.91 16.95
N LYS A 62 27.58 -7.04 16.25
CA LYS A 62 27.69 -7.84 15.03
C LYS A 62 27.54 -9.33 15.31
N SER A 63 26.89 -10.03 14.39
CA SER A 63 26.83 -11.49 14.34
C SER A 63 27.44 -11.95 13.02
N ASP A 64 28.35 -12.93 13.05
CA ASP A 64 29.03 -13.47 11.87
C ASP A 64 29.70 -12.41 10.97
N GLY A 65 30.22 -11.35 11.61
CA GLY A 65 30.92 -10.24 10.96
C GLY A 65 30.01 -9.09 10.51
N GLU A 66 28.71 -9.20 10.71
CA GLU A 66 27.70 -8.31 10.13
C GLU A 66 26.79 -7.70 11.20
N LEU A 67 26.45 -6.41 11.05
CA LEU A 67 25.43 -5.79 11.89
C LEU A 67 24.06 -5.96 11.23
N LYS A 68 23.20 -6.77 11.86
CA LYS A 68 21.85 -7.06 11.37
C LYS A 68 20.75 -6.60 12.33
N SER A 69 19.56 -6.42 11.79
CA SER A 69 18.36 -6.02 12.52
C SER A 69 17.95 -7.02 13.60
N THR A 70 18.44 -8.26 13.53
CA THR A 70 18.27 -9.34 14.53
C THR A 70 18.92 -9.04 15.87
N THR A 71 19.88 -8.09 15.93
CA THR A 71 20.43 -7.57 17.18
C THR A 71 19.34 -6.93 18.07
N LEU A 72 18.29 -6.42 17.43
CA LEU A 72 17.08 -5.90 18.07
C LEU A 72 16.02 -7.01 18.10
N LYS A 73 15.59 -7.42 19.30
CA LYS A 73 14.62 -8.51 19.48
C LYS A 73 13.19 -7.96 19.51
N LYS A 74 12.24 -8.65 18.88
CA LYS A 74 10.82 -8.25 18.83
C LYS A 74 10.22 -7.89 20.21
N ARG A 75 10.54 -8.67 21.25
CA ARG A 75 10.07 -8.41 22.64
C ARG A 75 10.45 -7.04 23.19
N GLN A 76 11.51 -6.41 22.66
CA GLN A 76 11.96 -5.07 23.06
C GLN A 76 11.06 -3.96 22.48
N PHE A 77 10.17 -4.28 21.54
CA PHE A 77 9.22 -3.38 20.91
C PHE A 77 7.79 -3.63 21.39
N LYS A 78 7.57 -4.30 22.53
CA LYS A 78 6.23 -4.72 23.00
C LYS A 78 5.21 -3.58 22.93
N ASN A 79 5.58 -2.39 23.41
CA ASN A 79 4.78 -1.17 23.31
C ASN A 79 5.44 -0.13 22.37
N GLY A 80 5.94 -0.59 21.22
CA GLY A 80 6.73 0.22 20.30
C GLY A 80 8.02 0.75 20.95
N PHE A 81 8.39 2.00 20.66
CA PHE A 81 9.60 2.61 21.23
C PHE A 81 9.52 2.86 22.73
N ALA A 82 8.31 2.87 23.33
CA ALA A 82 8.12 3.03 24.77
C ALA A 82 8.77 1.88 25.58
N SER A 83 8.98 0.71 24.97
CA SER A 83 9.58 -0.46 25.61
C SER A 83 11.10 -0.56 25.48
N LEU A 84 11.73 0.32 24.70
CA LEU A 84 13.17 0.27 24.48
C LEU A 84 13.94 0.67 25.74
N ASN A 85 15.06 -0.02 25.98
CA ASN A 85 16.04 0.40 26.98
C ASN A 85 16.95 1.50 26.42
N ARG A 86 17.74 2.12 27.30
CA ARG A 86 18.66 3.22 26.93
C ARG A 86 19.61 2.83 25.78
N ASP A 87 20.23 1.65 25.85
CA ASP A 87 21.22 1.21 24.87
C ASP A 87 20.59 1.01 23.47
N ASN A 88 19.34 0.56 23.39
CA ASN A 88 18.64 0.44 22.11
C ASN A 88 18.10 1.77 21.61
N ILE A 89 17.73 2.68 22.51
CA ILE A 89 17.32 4.04 22.12
C ILE A 89 18.48 4.74 21.42
N GLU A 90 19.68 4.73 22.02
CA GLU A 90 20.87 5.35 21.43
C GLU A 90 21.22 4.70 20.10
N PHE A 91 21.22 3.37 20.04
CA PHE A 91 21.49 2.62 18.82
C PHE A 91 20.54 3.00 17.66
N ILE A 92 19.23 3.07 17.93
CA ILE A 92 18.25 3.40 16.88
C ILE A 92 18.33 4.89 16.51
N LEU A 93 18.61 5.79 17.46
CA LEU A 93 18.79 7.22 17.17
C LEU A 93 19.97 7.45 16.22
N ASP A 94 21.10 6.81 16.49
CA ASP A 94 22.28 6.90 15.65
C ASP A 94 22.01 6.32 14.26
N LEU A 95 21.34 5.16 14.17
CA LEU A 95 20.91 4.59 12.89
C LEU A 95 20.00 5.56 12.12
N PHE A 96 18.99 6.12 12.77
CA PHE A 96 18.04 7.04 12.15
C PHE A 96 18.70 8.33 11.65
N SER A 97 19.77 8.79 12.30
CA SER A 97 20.51 9.98 11.87
C SER A 97 21.18 9.87 10.50
N ILE A 98 21.30 8.64 9.97
CA ILE A 98 21.91 8.35 8.67
C ILE A 98 20.95 8.70 7.52
N PHE A 99 19.64 8.62 7.76
CA PHE A 99 18.60 8.84 6.76
C PHE A 99 18.27 10.32 6.64
N ASP A 100 18.92 11.00 5.69
CA ASP A 100 18.67 12.39 5.31
C ASP A 100 18.20 12.50 3.86
N ASP A 101 18.14 13.72 3.32
CA ASP A 101 17.71 13.99 1.95
C ASP A 101 18.53 13.25 0.87
N ASN A 102 19.76 12.82 1.17
CA ASN A 102 20.58 12.05 0.23
C ASN A 102 20.15 10.57 0.14
N VAL A 103 19.34 10.10 1.08
CA VAL A 103 18.88 8.72 1.18
C VAL A 103 17.42 8.60 0.76
N LEU A 104 17.21 8.06 -0.44
CA LEU A 104 15.91 7.72 -0.98
C LEU A 104 15.40 6.44 -0.31
N LEU A 105 14.11 6.43 0.00
CA LEU A 105 13.44 5.31 0.66
C LEU A 105 12.19 4.91 -0.12
N TYR A 106 11.94 3.61 -0.15
CA TYR A 106 10.70 3.00 -0.61
C TYR A 106 10.31 1.85 0.31
N PHE A 107 9.01 1.69 0.56
CA PHE A 107 8.45 0.64 1.40
C PHE A 107 7.35 -0.12 0.64
N SER A 108 7.28 -1.45 0.82
CA SER A 108 6.10 -2.23 0.45
C SER A 108 5.62 -3.06 1.62
N ILE A 109 4.32 -3.01 1.92
CA ILE A 109 3.68 -3.78 2.99
C ILE A 109 2.49 -4.51 2.39
N THR A 110 2.46 -5.84 2.45
CA THR A 110 1.42 -6.63 1.78
C THR A 110 0.94 -7.78 2.63
N SER A 111 -0.37 -7.89 2.79
CA SER A 111 -1.02 -9.00 3.47
C SER A 111 -0.94 -10.29 2.66
N LYS A 112 -0.43 -11.35 3.29
CA LYS A 112 -0.37 -12.69 2.70
C LYS A 112 -1.77 -13.30 2.58
N ILE A 113 -2.65 -13.05 3.55
CA ILE A 113 -4.07 -13.42 3.44
C ILE A 113 -4.76 -12.68 2.27
N GLU A 114 -4.52 -11.38 2.09
CA GLU A 114 -5.07 -10.63 0.96
C GLU A 114 -4.67 -11.24 -0.39
N TYR A 115 -3.41 -11.64 -0.54
CA TYR A 115 -2.93 -12.30 -1.75
C TYR A 115 -3.73 -13.57 -2.10
N ILE A 116 -4.07 -14.39 -1.11
CA ILE A 116 -4.88 -15.60 -1.32
C ILE A 116 -6.34 -15.24 -1.62
N ILE A 117 -6.93 -14.31 -0.85
CA ILE A 117 -8.31 -13.85 -1.04
C ILE A 117 -8.51 -13.22 -2.43
N ASN A 118 -7.56 -12.42 -2.91
CA ASN A 118 -7.61 -11.84 -4.25
C ASN A 118 -7.65 -12.91 -5.36
N GLN A 119 -6.97 -14.05 -5.17
CA GLN A 119 -7.00 -15.16 -6.12
C GLN A 119 -8.29 -15.97 -6.03
N LEU A 120 -8.78 -16.24 -4.82
CA LEU A 120 -10.03 -16.97 -4.58
C LEU A 120 -11.25 -16.20 -5.11
N PHE A 121 -11.23 -14.86 -5.04
CA PHE A 121 -12.31 -14.01 -5.51
C PHE A 121 -11.94 -13.24 -6.80
N LEU A 122 -11.06 -13.80 -7.63
CA LEU A 122 -10.59 -13.15 -8.86
C LEU A 122 -11.73 -12.81 -9.84
N ASN A 123 -12.79 -13.62 -9.86
CA ASN A 123 -13.95 -13.44 -10.75
C ASN A 123 -14.93 -12.36 -10.26
N TYR A 124 -14.79 -11.89 -9.02
CA TYR A 124 -15.62 -10.84 -8.44
C TYR A 124 -15.12 -9.48 -8.92
N LYS A 125 -15.77 -8.92 -9.96
CA LYS A 125 -15.41 -7.63 -10.57
C LYS A 125 -16.30 -6.51 -10.05
N ASN A 126 -15.69 -5.34 -9.83
CA ASN A 126 -16.42 -4.13 -9.49
C ASN A 126 -17.35 -3.74 -10.65
N ASN A 127 -18.52 -3.22 -10.31
CA ASN A 127 -19.48 -2.64 -11.25
C ASN A 127 -20.22 -1.48 -10.57
N ILE A 128 -21.11 -0.80 -11.30
CA ILE A 128 -21.84 0.35 -10.79
C ILE A 128 -22.68 0.07 -9.52
N TRP A 129 -23.07 -1.19 -9.30
CA TRP A 129 -23.93 -1.61 -8.19
C TRP A 129 -23.13 -2.16 -7.01
N GLU A 130 -21.97 -2.78 -7.26
CA GLU A 130 -21.29 -3.60 -6.28
C GLU A 130 -19.78 -3.33 -6.25
N ASP A 131 -19.25 -3.09 -5.04
CA ASP A 131 -17.82 -2.91 -4.80
C ASP A 131 -17.19 -4.20 -4.24
N MET A 132 -16.49 -4.91 -5.12
CA MET A 132 -15.82 -6.17 -4.82
C MET A 132 -14.49 -5.99 -4.09
N ASP A 133 -13.83 -4.83 -4.21
CA ASP A 133 -12.63 -4.55 -3.41
C ASP A 133 -13.00 -4.36 -1.94
N MET A 134 -14.11 -3.67 -1.66
CA MET A 134 -14.64 -3.55 -0.30
C MET A 134 -15.01 -4.92 0.27
N MET A 135 -15.70 -5.77 -0.50
CA MET A 135 -16.00 -7.14 -0.09
C MET A 135 -14.73 -7.92 0.27
N ARG A 136 -13.71 -7.91 -0.61
CA ARG A 136 -12.43 -8.58 -0.37
C ARG A 136 -11.72 -8.01 0.86
N TYR A 137 -11.63 -6.69 1.00
CA TYR A 137 -11.06 -6.04 2.18
C TYR A 137 -11.75 -6.50 3.46
N SER A 138 -13.08 -6.52 3.50
CA SER A 138 -13.85 -6.93 4.68
C SER A 138 -13.65 -8.42 5.01
N ILE A 139 -13.54 -9.29 4.00
CA ILE A 139 -13.21 -10.71 4.22
C ILE A 139 -11.80 -10.87 4.77
N VAL A 140 -10.79 -10.21 4.18
CA VAL A 140 -9.39 -10.22 4.66
C VAL A 140 -9.34 -9.75 6.11
N LYS A 141 -9.92 -8.59 6.40
CA LYS A 141 -9.94 -8.00 7.74
C LYS A 141 -10.60 -8.95 8.75
N ALA A 142 -11.70 -9.60 8.39
CA ALA A 142 -12.34 -10.57 9.28
C ALA A 142 -11.43 -11.77 9.57
N ILE A 143 -10.77 -12.33 8.56
CA ILE A 143 -9.87 -13.48 8.73
C ILE A 143 -8.65 -13.09 9.56
N VAL A 144 -8.03 -11.94 9.28
CA VAL A 144 -6.83 -11.45 9.98
C VAL A 144 -7.15 -11.14 11.45
N MET A 145 -8.29 -10.51 11.74
CA MET A 145 -8.65 -10.11 13.11
C MET A 145 -9.18 -11.25 13.98
N TYR A 146 -9.97 -12.16 13.40
CA TYR A 146 -10.61 -13.26 14.14
C TYR A 146 -9.84 -14.58 14.11
N GLN A 147 -8.93 -14.75 13.15
CA GLN A 147 -8.18 -15.98 12.89
C GLN A 147 -9.03 -17.27 12.96
N PRO A 148 -10.18 -17.35 12.25
CA PRO A 148 -11.08 -18.49 12.36
C PRO A 148 -10.47 -19.76 11.74
N GLU A 149 -10.10 -20.73 12.59
CA GLU A 149 -9.42 -21.98 12.20
C GLU A 149 -10.12 -22.68 11.03
N GLU A 150 -11.45 -22.87 11.10
CA GLU A 150 -12.23 -23.54 10.05
C GLU A 150 -12.08 -22.88 8.67
N ILE A 151 -12.04 -21.55 8.61
CA ILE A 151 -11.84 -20.81 7.35
C ILE A 151 -10.40 -20.96 6.88
N ILE A 152 -9.43 -20.84 7.79
CA ILE A 152 -8.01 -20.96 7.46
C ILE A 152 -7.73 -22.36 6.90
N SER A 153 -8.20 -23.42 7.54
CA SER A 153 -8.08 -24.79 7.02
C SER A 153 -8.85 -24.96 5.71
N GLY A 154 -10.08 -24.45 5.62
CA GLY A 154 -10.90 -24.51 4.40
C GLY A 154 -10.28 -23.83 3.18
N MET A 155 -9.49 -22.76 3.38
CA MET A 155 -8.79 -22.08 2.27
C MET A 155 -7.72 -22.95 1.61
N TYR A 156 -7.09 -23.88 2.34
CA TYR A 156 -5.94 -24.64 1.85
C TYR A 156 -6.20 -26.14 1.66
N GLU A 157 -7.07 -26.72 2.47
CA GLU A 157 -7.26 -28.18 2.54
C GLU A 157 -8.52 -28.64 1.78
N ASN A 158 -9.60 -27.85 1.78
CA ASN A 158 -10.86 -28.20 1.10
C ASN A 158 -11.62 -26.95 0.61
N THR A 159 -11.15 -26.36 -0.49
CA THR A 159 -11.76 -25.14 -1.04
C THR A 159 -13.21 -25.31 -1.49
N GLY A 160 -13.66 -26.54 -1.78
CA GLY A 160 -15.04 -26.81 -2.22
C GLY A 160 -16.12 -26.44 -1.19
N GLU A 161 -15.76 -26.38 0.10
CA GLU A 161 -16.67 -26.01 1.19
C GLU A 161 -16.47 -24.56 1.68
N LEU A 162 -15.46 -23.85 1.17
CA LEU A 162 -15.04 -22.55 1.69
C LEU A 162 -16.17 -21.50 1.68
N VAL A 163 -16.98 -21.46 0.62
CA VAL A 163 -18.14 -20.55 0.55
C VAL A 163 -19.11 -20.82 1.68
N GLN A 164 -19.42 -22.08 1.97
CA GLN A 164 -20.35 -22.46 3.03
C GLN A 164 -19.78 -22.16 4.41
N LEU A 165 -18.48 -22.40 4.60
CA LEU A 165 -17.77 -22.05 5.84
C LEU A 165 -17.80 -20.54 6.08
N LEU A 166 -17.48 -19.72 5.06
CA LEU A 166 -17.56 -18.26 5.15
C LEU A 166 -18.97 -17.78 5.46
N LYS A 167 -19.99 -18.30 4.76
CA LYS A 167 -21.41 -17.97 5.04
C LYS A 167 -21.79 -18.31 6.48
N THR A 168 -21.33 -19.45 6.99
CA THR A 168 -21.61 -19.89 8.36
C THR A 168 -20.93 -18.97 9.38
N PHE A 169 -19.66 -18.64 9.15
CA PHE A 169 -18.90 -17.71 9.97
C PHE A 169 -19.57 -16.32 10.04
N PHE A 170 -19.89 -15.71 8.89
CA PHE A 170 -20.51 -14.39 8.86
C PHE A 170 -21.90 -14.36 9.50
N ASN A 171 -22.75 -15.37 9.25
CA ASN A 171 -24.05 -15.49 9.92
C ASN A 171 -23.92 -15.58 11.45
N LYS A 172 -22.99 -16.42 11.93
CA LYS A 172 -22.71 -16.55 13.36
C LYS A 172 -22.25 -15.22 13.94
N ARG A 173 -21.33 -14.52 13.27
CA ARG A 173 -20.83 -13.21 13.71
C ARG A 173 -21.92 -12.15 13.74
N ILE A 174 -22.74 -12.02 12.70
CA ILE A 174 -23.89 -11.10 12.67
C ILE A 174 -24.82 -11.35 13.86
N ASN A 175 -25.11 -12.61 14.19
CA ASN A 175 -25.96 -12.91 15.31
C ASN A 175 -25.33 -12.53 16.66
N VAL A 176 -24.03 -12.80 16.84
CA VAL A 176 -23.26 -12.41 18.03
C VAL A 176 -23.19 -10.89 18.17
N ASN A 177 -22.99 -10.16 17.07
CA ASN A 177 -22.88 -8.70 17.04
C ASN A 177 -24.13 -7.96 17.56
N LYS A 178 -25.30 -8.62 17.56
CA LYS A 178 -26.54 -8.08 18.17
C LYS A 178 -26.41 -7.79 19.66
N THR A 179 -25.42 -8.39 20.34
CA THR A 179 -25.14 -8.12 21.76
C THR A 179 -24.45 -6.77 21.98
N ASN A 180 -23.78 -6.22 20.97
CA ASN A 180 -23.15 -4.89 20.99
C ASN A 180 -23.35 -4.18 19.63
N PRO A 181 -24.59 -3.81 19.29
CA PRO A 181 -24.93 -3.33 17.95
C PRO A 181 -24.25 -2.00 17.62
N LYS A 182 -24.02 -1.14 18.62
CA LYS A 182 -23.37 0.16 18.43
C LYS A 182 -21.90 0.01 18.02
N LEU A 183 -21.17 -0.92 18.62
CA LEU A 183 -19.77 -1.16 18.24
C LEU A 183 -19.66 -1.86 16.89
N LYS A 184 -20.65 -2.70 16.55
CA LYS A 184 -20.59 -3.65 15.42
C LYS A 184 -21.47 -3.31 14.23
N GLU A 185 -22.00 -2.10 14.16
CA GLU A 185 -22.88 -1.65 13.08
C GLU A 185 -22.24 -1.82 11.69
N HIS A 186 -21.07 -1.21 11.46
CA HIS A 186 -20.38 -1.29 10.16
C HIS A 186 -19.93 -2.71 9.80
N GLU A 187 -19.43 -3.46 10.79
CA GLU A 187 -19.05 -4.87 10.59
C GLU A 187 -20.26 -5.71 10.18
N THR A 188 -21.40 -5.51 10.84
CA THR A 188 -22.65 -6.22 10.53
C THR A 188 -23.15 -5.87 9.13
N LEU A 189 -23.05 -4.61 8.71
CA LEU A 189 -23.40 -4.19 7.36
C LEU A 189 -22.50 -4.88 6.31
N ALA A 190 -21.19 -4.83 6.51
CA ALA A 190 -20.22 -5.47 5.61
C ALA A 190 -20.44 -6.98 5.50
N PHE A 191 -20.64 -7.67 6.62
CA PHE A 191 -20.92 -9.11 6.64
C PHE A 191 -22.25 -9.44 5.96
N THR A 192 -23.27 -8.60 6.12
CA THR A 192 -24.56 -8.77 5.42
C THR A 192 -24.38 -8.63 3.91
N GLN A 193 -23.63 -7.64 3.46
CA GLN A 193 -23.32 -7.45 2.03
C GLN A 193 -22.52 -8.63 1.47
N ILE A 194 -21.51 -9.12 2.19
CA ILE A 194 -20.77 -10.32 1.82
C ILE A 194 -21.73 -11.51 1.64
N LEU A 195 -22.68 -11.74 2.56
CA LEU A 195 -23.63 -12.85 2.45
C LEU A 195 -24.56 -12.75 1.23
N ILE A 196 -24.89 -11.54 0.79
CA ILE A 196 -25.70 -11.29 -0.41
C ILE A 196 -24.90 -11.62 -1.68
N LEU A 197 -23.63 -11.23 -1.72
CA LEU A 197 -22.78 -11.30 -2.92
C LEU A 197 -22.06 -12.64 -3.08
N LEU A 198 -21.70 -13.29 -1.97
CA LEU A 198 -20.86 -14.48 -1.98
C LEU A 198 -21.61 -15.69 -2.54
N ASP A 199 -21.19 -16.18 -3.71
CA ASP A 199 -21.82 -17.32 -4.38
C ASP A 199 -20.82 -18.45 -4.65
N ASP A 200 -19.66 -18.13 -5.23
CA ASP A 200 -18.62 -19.09 -5.60
C ASP A 200 -17.20 -18.60 -5.24
N ILE A 201 -16.21 -19.42 -5.61
CA ILE A 201 -14.80 -19.07 -5.59
C ILE A 201 -14.12 -19.55 -6.86
N ASN A 202 -13.01 -18.92 -7.21
CA ASN A 202 -12.04 -19.48 -8.13
C ASN A 202 -11.26 -20.62 -7.45
N VAL A 203 -11.50 -21.86 -7.89
CA VAL A 203 -10.94 -23.08 -7.30
C VAL A 203 -9.43 -23.23 -7.53
N LYS A 204 -8.85 -22.51 -8.52
CA LYS A 204 -7.43 -22.58 -8.87
C LYS A 204 -6.68 -21.34 -8.39
N PHE A 205 -5.85 -21.48 -7.37
CA PHE A 205 -4.98 -20.43 -6.86
C PHE A 205 -3.60 -20.99 -6.51
N ASP A 206 -2.62 -20.12 -6.37
CA ASP A 206 -1.25 -20.47 -5.99
C ASP A 206 -0.97 -20.08 -4.54
N ILE A 207 -0.48 -21.04 -3.77
CA ILE A 207 -0.06 -20.86 -2.37
C ILE A 207 1.39 -20.36 -2.26
N ASN A 208 2.17 -20.43 -3.33
CA ASN A 208 3.52 -19.88 -3.35
C ASN A 208 3.42 -18.36 -3.33
N TRP A 209 4.29 -17.74 -2.53
CA TRP A 209 4.34 -16.29 -2.44
C TRP A 209 4.83 -15.67 -3.74
N ASN A 210 4.15 -14.62 -4.18
CA ASN A 210 4.60 -13.79 -5.30
C ASN A 210 5.18 -12.48 -4.77
N TYR A 211 6.46 -12.24 -5.10
CA TYR A 211 7.23 -11.08 -4.68
C TYR A 211 7.05 -9.86 -5.61
N ASP A 212 6.33 -10.00 -6.73
CA ASP A 212 6.14 -8.95 -7.76
C ASP A 212 5.62 -7.64 -7.14
N ILE A 213 4.76 -7.72 -6.13
CA ILE A 213 4.13 -6.55 -5.51
C ILE A 213 5.15 -5.57 -4.92
N ALA A 214 6.26 -6.07 -4.36
CA ALA A 214 7.33 -5.24 -3.83
C ALA A 214 7.95 -4.35 -4.92
N PHE A 215 8.01 -4.84 -6.16
CA PHE A 215 8.61 -4.16 -7.30
C PHE A 215 7.61 -3.36 -8.14
N HIS A 216 6.32 -3.70 -8.10
CA HIS A 216 5.27 -2.93 -8.79
C HIS A 216 5.23 -1.48 -8.30
N GLY A 217 5.20 -1.28 -6.98
CA GLY A 217 5.24 0.06 -6.39
C GLY A 217 6.58 0.76 -6.65
N PHE A 218 7.70 0.03 -6.53
CA PHE A 218 9.03 0.60 -6.75
C PHE A 218 9.22 1.11 -8.18
N LYS A 219 8.69 0.40 -9.19
CA LYS A 219 8.69 0.88 -10.57
C LYS A 219 7.92 2.19 -10.73
N LYS A 220 6.77 2.33 -10.05
CA LYS A 220 6.00 3.59 -10.04
C LYS A 220 6.75 4.71 -9.31
N TYR A 221 7.45 4.39 -8.21
CA TYR A 221 8.32 5.31 -7.49
C TYR A 221 9.45 5.86 -8.39
N LEU A 222 10.14 4.99 -9.14
CA LEU A 222 11.19 5.41 -10.09
C LEU A 222 10.64 6.36 -11.16
N ILE A 223 9.45 6.08 -11.70
CA ILE A 223 8.79 6.94 -12.70
C ILE A 223 8.42 8.30 -12.11
N GLU A 224 7.83 8.32 -10.90
CA GLU A 224 7.46 9.55 -10.21
C GLU A 224 8.67 10.45 -9.93
N LYS A 225 9.79 9.84 -9.53
CA LYS A 225 11.06 10.54 -9.26
C LYS A 225 11.88 10.87 -10.51
N ASP A 226 11.40 10.54 -11.72
CA ASP A 226 12.13 10.68 -12.99
C ASP A 226 13.50 9.96 -13.00
N ILE A 227 13.60 8.82 -12.31
CA ILE A 227 14.82 8.01 -12.21
C ILE A 227 14.82 6.95 -13.30
N SER A 228 15.60 7.20 -14.35
CA SER A 228 15.75 6.29 -15.50
C SER A 228 17.07 5.51 -15.50
N LYS A 229 18.09 5.97 -14.76
CA LYS A 229 19.38 5.30 -14.63
C LYS A 229 19.60 4.87 -13.19
N TYR A 230 19.55 3.57 -12.96
CA TYR A 230 19.70 3.00 -11.64
C TYR A 230 20.37 1.63 -11.69
N SER A 231 20.87 1.19 -10.53
CA SER A 231 21.22 -0.20 -10.23
C SER A 231 20.43 -0.63 -8.99
N LEU A 232 19.83 -1.81 -9.01
CA LEU A 232 19.13 -2.42 -7.89
C LEU A 232 19.90 -3.66 -7.43
N PHE A 233 20.29 -3.66 -6.16
CA PHE A 233 21.02 -4.74 -5.51
C PHE A 233 20.09 -5.46 -4.54
N LEU A 234 20.02 -6.78 -4.66
CA LEU A 234 19.22 -7.66 -3.82
C LEU A 234 20.15 -8.55 -2.99
N ASP A 235 19.78 -8.87 -1.75
CA ASP A 235 20.48 -9.93 -1.01
C ASP A 235 20.25 -11.27 -1.71
N ARG A 236 21.28 -12.12 -1.71
CA ARG A 236 21.23 -13.39 -2.44
C ARG A 236 20.32 -14.40 -1.75
N GLU A 237 19.25 -14.83 -2.42
CA GLU A 237 18.34 -15.87 -1.91
C GLU A 237 18.71 -17.27 -2.43
N GLY A 238 19.75 -17.90 -1.87
CA GLY A 238 20.11 -19.29 -2.20
C GLY A 238 20.27 -19.56 -3.71
N ASP A 239 19.95 -20.78 -4.16
CA ASP A 239 20.16 -21.20 -5.55
C ASP A 239 19.00 -20.82 -6.50
N ASP A 240 17.83 -20.42 -5.97
CA ASP A 240 16.63 -20.09 -6.76
C ASP A 240 16.02 -18.76 -6.31
N GLY A 241 16.61 -17.65 -6.77
CA GLY A 241 16.25 -16.28 -6.37
C GLY A 241 14.89 -15.83 -6.89
N ASN A 242 13.82 -16.13 -6.16
CA ASN A 242 12.45 -15.72 -6.49
C ASN A 242 12.31 -14.19 -6.53
N THR A 243 12.97 -13.49 -5.61
CA THR A 243 12.97 -12.03 -5.57
C THR A 243 13.63 -11.42 -6.82
N LEU A 244 14.75 -11.97 -7.30
CA LEU A 244 15.38 -11.55 -8.56
C LEU A 244 14.48 -11.80 -9.77
N LYS A 245 13.82 -12.95 -9.82
CA LYS A 245 12.87 -13.29 -10.90
C LYS A 245 11.70 -12.31 -10.91
N ALA A 246 11.12 -12.02 -9.76
CA ALA A 246 10.02 -11.07 -9.61
C ALA A 246 10.40 -9.66 -10.09
N ALA A 247 11.56 -9.15 -9.66
CA ALA A 247 12.05 -7.84 -10.12
C ALA A 247 12.18 -7.77 -11.66
N LYS A 248 12.72 -8.82 -12.29
CA LYS A 248 12.83 -8.93 -13.74
C LYS A 248 11.47 -9.08 -14.43
N GLN A 249 10.55 -9.85 -13.85
CA GLN A 249 9.19 -10.07 -14.36
C GLN A 249 8.36 -8.78 -14.38
N VAL A 250 8.50 -7.93 -13.36
CA VAL A 250 7.90 -6.58 -13.31
C VAL A 250 8.55 -5.61 -14.32
N GLY A 251 9.68 -6.00 -14.91
CA GLY A 251 10.38 -5.27 -15.95
C GLY A 251 11.47 -4.32 -15.44
N LEU A 252 12.02 -4.56 -14.24
CA LEU A 252 13.23 -3.87 -13.77
C LEU A 252 14.45 -4.53 -14.43
N THR A 253 15.29 -3.74 -15.10
CA THR A 253 16.33 -4.27 -16.00
C THR A 253 17.74 -4.29 -15.41
N PHE A 254 18.02 -3.47 -14.40
CA PHE A 254 19.36 -3.33 -13.79
C PHE A 254 19.40 -3.93 -12.39
N VAL A 255 19.11 -5.23 -12.28
CA VAL A 255 18.97 -5.94 -10.99
C VAL A 255 20.06 -6.99 -10.83
N THR A 256 20.76 -6.98 -9.69
CA THR A 256 21.87 -7.89 -9.38
C THR A 256 21.74 -8.44 -7.96
N GLU A 257 21.96 -9.74 -7.79
CA GLU A 257 22.11 -10.36 -6.47
C GLU A 257 23.56 -10.25 -5.98
N VAL A 258 23.73 -9.89 -4.72
CA VAL A 258 25.03 -9.66 -4.09
C VAL A 258 25.04 -10.25 -2.67
N ASP A 259 26.23 -10.40 -2.10
CA ASP A 259 26.39 -10.86 -0.72
C ASP A 259 26.23 -9.66 0.24
N SER A 260 25.24 -9.73 1.15
CA SER A 260 24.99 -8.70 2.18
C SER A 260 26.22 -8.34 3.01
N LYS A 261 27.16 -9.28 3.21
CA LYS A 261 28.41 -9.02 3.93
C LYS A 261 29.29 -7.98 3.24
N GLU A 262 29.26 -7.95 1.92
CA GLU A 262 30.09 -7.08 1.09
C GLU A 262 29.40 -5.75 0.77
N ILE A 263 28.08 -5.65 0.94
CA ILE A 263 27.28 -4.52 0.47
C ILE A 263 26.54 -3.82 1.61
N THR A 264 27.12 -2.70 2.06
CA THR A 264 26.60 -1.86 3.14
C THR A 264 25.14 -1.43 2.95
N GLY A 265 24.73 -1.11 1.72
CA GLY A 265 23.36 -0.68 1.46
C GLY A 265 22.29 -1.74 1.74
N ILE A 266 22.62 -3.03 1.60
CA ILE A 266 21.70 -4.11 1.97
C ILE A 266 21.53 -4.16 3.49
N ARG A 267 22.62 -4.00 4.23
CA ARG A 267 22.57 -3.96 5.71
C ARG A 267 21.77 -2.76 6.21
N MET A 268 21.88 -1.62 5.53
CA MET A 268 21.02 -0.47 5.78
C MET A 268 19.53 -0.79 5.59
N ALA A 269 19.20 -1.51 4.51
CA ALA A 269 17.83 -1.95 4.24
C ALA A 269 17.34 -2.96 5.29
N ASP A 270 18.15 -3.95 5.68
CA ASP A 270 17.86 -4.93 6.75
C ASP A 270 17.51 -4.21 8.07
N MET A 271 18.38 -3.29 8.49
CA MET A 271 18.20 -2.55 9.73
C MET A 271 16.87 -1.80 9.75
N LEU A 272 16.52 -1.13 8.66
CA LEU A 272 15.28 -0.35 8.58
C LEU A 272 14.05 -1.27 8.49
N VAL A 273 14.03 -2.24 7.58
CA VAL A 273 12.89 -3.16 7.40
C VAL A 273 12.63 -3.96 8.67
N GLY A 274 13.68 -4.40 9.34
CA GLY A 274 13.59 -5.15 10.58
C GLY A 274 13.10 -4.34 11.77
N ILE A 275 13.30 -3.02 11.81
CA ILE A 275 12.69 -2.15 12.84
C ILE A 275 11.21 -1.92 12.54
N ILE A 276 10.88 -1.56 11.30
CA ILE A 276 9.49 -1.36 10.85
C ILE A 276 8.64 -2.60 11.10
N SER A 277 9.18 -3.78 10.75
CA SER A 277 8.52 -5.07 10.98
C SER A 277 8.23 -5.36 12.45
N LYS A 278 9.13 -5.01 13.37
CA LYS A 278 8.92 -5.23 14.80
C LYS A 278 7.85 -4.29 15.35
N LEU A 279 7.79 -3.05 14.86
CA LEU A 279 6.74 -2.09 15.22
C LEU A 279 5.37 -2.55 14.71
N LEU A 280 5.27 -2.92 13.43
CA LEU A 280 4.04 -3.41 12.82
C LEU A 280 3.52 -4.67 13.54
N LYS A 281 4.41 -5.63 13.82
CA LYS A 281 4.05 -6.87 14.52
C LYS A 281 3.55 -6.61 15.94
N SER A 282 4.21 -5.72 16.70
CA SER A 282 3.74 -5.36 18.04
C SER A 282 2.40 -4.63 18.02
N LEU A 283 2.16 -3.74 17.05
CA LEU A 283 0.86 -3.08 16.86
C LEU A 283 -0.24 -4.10 16.56
N HIS A 284 0.03 -5.00 15.62
CA HIS A 284 -0.90 -6.05 15.22
C HIS A 284 -1.28 -6.96 16.39
N GLU A 285 -0.29 -7.43 17.15
CA GLU A 285 -0.54 -8.31 18.31
C GLU A 285 -1.35 -7.63 19.41
N GLU A 286 -1.15 -6.33 19.67
CA GLU A 286 -1.92 -5.59 20.67
C GLU A 286 -3.38 -5.37 20.22
N LEU A 287 -3.60 -5.18 18.91
CA LEU A 287 -4.91 -4.77 18.37
C LEU A 287 -5.77 -5.92 17.85
N ARG A 288 -5.20 -7.10 17.59
CA ARG A 288 -5.96 -8.28 17.18
C ARG A 288 -6.83 -8.84 18.31
N TYR A 289 -7.81 -9.67 17.96
CA TYR A 289 -8.61 -10.38 18.96
C TYR A 289 -7.84 -11.57 19.52
N ASP A 290 -7.90 -11.76 20.84
CA ASP A 290 -7.28 -12.92 21.50
C ASP A 290 -8.15 -14.19 21.37
N SER A 291 -9.45 -14.00 21.13
CA SER A 291 -10.42 -15.06 20.83
C SER A 291 -11.56 -14.53 19.97
N ILE A 292 -12.42 -15.43 19.46
CA ILE A 292 -13.59 -15.03 18.69
C ILE A 292 -14.59 -14.18 19.53
N GLU A 293 -14.72 -14.49 20.81
CA GLU A 293 -15.61 -13.79 21.76
C GLU A 293 -15.13 -12.36 22.04
N ASP A 294 -13.83 -12.17 22.11
CA ASP A 294 -13.18 -10.88 22.33
C ASP A 294 -13.52 -9.87 21.23
N GLY A 295 -13.90 -10.37 20.06
CA GLY A 295 -14.48 -9.59 18.99
C GLY A 295 -15.81 -8.90 19.30
N LEU A 296 -16.31 -8.85 20.54
CA LEU A 296 -17.40 -7.96 20.99
C LEU A 296 -16.91 -6.72 21.74
N ASN A 297 -15.60 -6.67 22.04
CA ASN A 297 -14.96 -5.59 22.76
C ASN A 297 -14.19 -4.69 21.79
N LYS A 298 -13.93 -3.46 22.23
CA LYS A 298 -13.03 -2.56 21.53
C LYS A 298 -11.59 -2.99 21.83
N LYS A 299 -10.76 -3.06 20.80
CA LYS A 299 -9.31 -3.23 20.93
C LYS A 299 -8.64 -1.87 20.75
N ILE A 300 -7.93 -1.43 21.78
CA ILE A 300 -7.20 -0.15 21.80
C ILE A 300 -5.81 -0.39 22.37
N LEU A 301 -4.85 0.45 21.99
CA LEU A 301 -3.50 0.38 22.56
C LEU A 301 -3.53 0.64 24.07
N GLY A 302 -2.88 -0.24 24.85
CA GLY A 302 -2.73 -0.06 26.28
C GLY A 302 -1.88 1.15 26.67
N GLU A 303 -1.99 1.57 27.93
CA GLU A 303 -1.28 2.75 28.49
C GLU A 303 0.24 2.71 28.27
N GLY A 304 0.82 1.50 28.21
CA GLY A 304 2.25 1.29 28.04
C GLY A 304 2.83 1.86 26.75
N TRP A 305 2.02 2.05 25.70
CA TRP A 305 2.43 2.65 24.43
C TRP A 305 2.74 4.15 24.53
N PHE A 306 2.15 4.81 25.53
CA PHE A 306 2.23 6.26 25.71
C PHE A 306 3.13 6.67 26.88
N ASN A 307 3.73 5.69 27.57
CA ASN A 307 4.68 5.94 28.66
C ASN A 307 6.08 6.22 28.11
N LEU A 308 6.27 7.43 27.57
CA LEU A 308 7.51 7.85 26.92
C LEU A 308 8.39 8.71 27.82
N ASN A 309 9.70 8.66 27.56
CA ASN A 309 10.67 9.69 27.91
C ASN A 309 11.03 10.54 26.68
N GLU A 310 11.80 11.61 26.89
CA GLU A 310 12.12 12.58 25.82
C GLU A 310 12.87 11.93 24.65
N GLN A 311 13.77 10.98 24.91
CA GLN A 311 14.50 10.29 23.85
C GLN A 311 13.59 9.34 23.05
N GLN A 312 12.60 8.72 23.68
CA GLN A 312 11.62 7.87 23.00
C GLN A 312 10.62 8.69 22.18
N LEU A 313 10.19 9.86 22.67
CA LEU A 313 9.42 10.82 21.88
C LEU A 313 10.24 11.28 20.66
N PHE A 314 11.52 11.61 20.87
CA PHE A 314 12.41 12.01 19.79
C PHE A 314 12.59 10.90 18.75
N LEU A 315 12.68 9.63 19.15
CA LEU A 315 12.69 8.49 18.23
C LEU A 315 11.44 8.44 17.33
N TYR A 316 10.25 8.65 17.90
CA TYR A 316 9.02 8.72 17.12
C TYR A 316 9.06 9.88 16.12
N LYS A 317 9.49 11.08 16.55
CA LYS A 317 9.63 12.24 15.65
C LYS A 317 10.62 11.98 14.50
N GLN A 318 11.77 11.38 14.81
CA GLN A 318 12.77 11.02 13.80
C GLN A 318 12.20 10.01 12.78
N LEU A 319 11.50 8.98 13.25
CA LEU A 319 10.91 7.99 12.34
C LEU A 319 9.79 8.61 11.49
N THR A 320 8.96 9.48 12.06
CA THR A 320 7.96 10.25 11.32
C THR A 320 8.61 11.08 10.22
N HIS A 321 9.68 11.81 10.53
CA HIS A 321 10.41 12.58 9.53
C HIS A 321 10.94 11.68 8.40
N ILE A 322 11.57 10.56 8.74
CA ILE A 322 12.13 9.60 7.77
C ILE A 322 11.05 9.00 6.87
N ILE A 323 9.90 8.60 7.40
CA ILE A 323 8.83 7.94 6.63
C ILE A 323 7.96 8.95 5.88
N CYS A 324 7.56 10.04 6.52
CA CYS A 324 6.54 10.95 6.00
C CYS A 324 7.11 12.16 5.25
N GLU A 325 8.33 12.60 5.56
CA GLU A 325 8.83 13.91 5.10
C GLU A 325 10.04 13.79 4.14
N VAL A 326 11.06 13.02 4.53
CA VAL A 326 12.28 12.84 3.74
C VAL A 326 11.94 12.27 2.37
N ASN A 327 12.44 12.87 1.29
CA ASN A 327 12.26 12.36 -0.08
C ASN A 327 10.79 12.04 -0.45
N ASN A 328 9.83 12.83 0.05
CA ASN A 328 8.40 12.57 -0.10
C ASN A 328 7.99 12.26 -1.55
N ALA A 329 7.13 11.24 -1.71
CA ALA A 329 6.63 10.75 -2.98
C ALA A 329 5.32 9.99 -2.73
N TRP A 330 4.39 10.05 -3.67
CA TRP A 330 3.15 9.29 -3.61
C TRP A 330 3.41 7.79 -3.53
N TYR A 331 4.34 7.29 -4.36
CA TYR A 331 4.71 5.87 -4.40
C TYR A 331 5.86 5.53 -3.44
N LYS A 332 6.15 6.37 -2.44
CA LYS A 332 7.16 6.06 -1.42
C LYS A 332 6.78 4.82 -0.60
N SER A 333 5.49 4.57 -0.43
CA SER A 333 4.95 3.35 0.16
C SER A 333 3.95 2.71 -0.78
N PHE A 334 3.94 1.38 -0.86
CA PHE A 334 3.01 0.62 -1.68
C PHE A 334 2.38 -0.53 -0.89
N CYS A 335 1.06 -0.65 -0.95
CA CYS A 335 0.30 -1.67 -0.23
C CYS A 335 -0.77 -2.30 -1.12
N GLY A 336 -1.29 -3.45 -0.70
CA GLY A 336 -2.52 -4.02 -1.25
C GLY A 336 -3.77 -3.27 -0.76
N ILE A 337 -4.96 -3.78 -1.07
CA ILE A 337 -6.21 -3.17 -0.61
C ILE A 337 -6.35 -3.24 0.91
N TYR A 338 -5.77 -4.25 1.58
CA TYR A 338 -5.75 -4.35 3.03
C TYR A 338 -4.42 -3.83 3.58
N SER A 339 -4.40 -2.56 3.98
CA SER A 339 -3.19 -1.86 4.44
C SER A 339 -3.27 -1.37 5.88
N ASP A 340 -4.15 -1.97 6.70
CA ASP A 340 -4.52 -1.48 8.03
C ASP A 340 -3.30 -1.30 8.94
N ASP A 341 -2.45 -2.32 9.09
CA ASP A 341 -1.30 -2.26 9.99
C ASP A 341 -0.33 -1.11 9.64
N PHE A 342 -0.13 -0.84 8.34
CA PHE A 342 0.71 0.27 7.89
C PHE A 342 0.06 1.62 8.17
N ILE A 343 -1.25 1.75 7.94
CA ILE A 343 -2.01 2.96 8.30
C ILE A 343 -1.97 3.19 9.81
N ILE A 344 -2.10 2.14 10.62
CA ILE A 344 -2.01 2.21 12.08
C ILE A 344 -0.62 2.69 12.50
N LEU A 345 0.45 2.16 11.91
CA LEU A 345 1.81 2.62 12.19
C LEU A 345 1.98 4.11 11.87
N VAL A 346 1.66 4.53 10.65
CA VAL A 346 1.78 5.93 10.23
C VAL A 346 0.92 6.84 11.12
N SER A 347 -0.27 6.39 11.50
CA SER A 347 -1.14 7.11 12.42
C SER A 347 -0.53 7.24 13.82
N LEU A 348 0.11 6.19 14.33
CA LEU A 348 0.80 6.24 15.63
C LEU A 348 1.95 7.24 15.60
N LEU A 349 2.75 7.20 14.52
CA LEU A 349 3.86 8.12 14.30
C LEU A 349 3.38 9.57 14.32
N ASN A 350 2.34 9.89 13.55
CA ASN A 350 1.77 11.24 13.48
C ASN A 350 1.13 11.67 14.81
N TYR A 351 0.37 10.79 15.47
CA TYR A 351 -0.27 11.08 16.74
C TYR A 351 0.75 11.41 17.83
N ILE A 352 1.76 10.56 18.02
CA ILE A 352 2.80 10.79 19.04
C ILE A 352 3.66 12.00 18.68
N SER A 353 3.98 12.19 17.40
CA SER A 353 4.84 13.31 16.96
C SER A 353 4.16 14.67 17.04
N SER A 354 2.82 14.71 17.14
CA SER A 354 2.08 15.96 17.33
C SER A 354 2.26 16.59 18.72
N PHE A 355 2.77 15.85 19.69
CA PHE A 355 3.10 16.39 21.01
C PHE A 355 4.50 17.02 20.99
N ASP A 356 4.63 18.22 21.54
CA ASP A 356 5.92 18.93 21.58
C ASP A 356 6.83 18.33 22.65
N THR A 357 6.26 17.97 23.80
CA THR A 357 7.01 17.44 24.96
C THR A 357 6.33 16.24 25.60
N VAL A 358 7.08 15.44 26.36
CA VAL A 358 6.52 14.32 27.13
C VAL A 358 5.55 14.79 28.21
N ASN A 359 5.69 16.03 28.70
CA ASN A 359 4.77 16.58 29.70
C ASN A 359 3.36 16.75 29.14
N GLU A 360 3.22 17.09 27.86
CA GLU A 360 1.91 17.15 27.19
C GLU A 360 1.29 15.77 27.07
N ILE A 361 2.09 14.77 26.72
CA ILE A 361 1.65 13.36 26.70
C ILE A 361 1.18 12.96 28.10
N LYS A 362 1.94 13.28 29.15
CA LYS A 362 1.58 12.95 30.54
C LYS A 362 0.37 13.74 31.07
N ALA A 363 0.02 14.87 30.44
CA ALA A 363 -1.13 15.68 30.82
C ALA A 363 -2.46 15.08 30.35
N VAL A 364 -2.44 14.24 29.30
CA VAL A 364 -3.61 13.46 28.88
C VAL A 364 -3.85 12.33 29.89
N ASP A 365 -5.12 12.10 30.25
CA ASP A 365 -5.49 10.98 31.11
C ASP A 365 -4.99 9.67 30.49
N LYS A 366 -4.24 8.89 31.28
CA LYS A 366 -3.64 7.62 30.87
C LYS A 366 -4.67 6.66 30.28
N LYS A 367 -5.89 6.66 30.82
CA LYS A 367 -6.98 5.80 30.33
C LYS A 367 -7.58 6.28 29.01
N MET A 368 -7.41 7.55 28.66
CA MET A 368 -7.97 8.16 27.46
C MET A 368 -7.01 8.19 26.28
N HIS A 369 -5.71 8.00 26.49
CA HIS A 369 -4.73 7.98 25.40
C HIS A 369 -5.06 6.95 24.32
N GLY A 370 -5.33 5.71 24.71
CA GLY A 370 -5.71 4.65 23.78
C GLY A 370 -7.00 4.98 23.01
N GLU A 371 -7.95 5.67 23.66
CA GLU A 371 -9.20 6.10 23.03
C GLU A 371 -9.00 7.26 22.04
N HIS A 372 -8.18 8.25 22.39
CA HIS A 372 -7.84 9.36 21.48
C HIS A 372 -7.10 8.85 20.25
N PHE A 373 -6.10 7.98 20.44
CA PHE A 373 -5.40 7.35 19.33
C PHE A 373 -6.37 6.50 18.49
N ASN A 374 -7.22 5.69 19.12
CA ASN A 374 -8.21 4.87 18.42
C ASN A 374 -9.15 5.73 17.56
N ALA A 375 -9.66 6.84 18.09
CA ALA A 375 -10.49 7.77 17.31
C ALA A 375 -9.74 8.36 16.12
N TYR A 376 -8.48 8.74 16.31
CA TYR A 376 -7.62 9.26 15.24
C TYR A 376 -7.39 8.21 14.14
N VAL A 377 -6.95 7.01 14.49
CA VAL A 377 -6.67 5.96 13.50
C VAL A 377 -7.92 5.42 12.81
N CYS A 378 -9.07 5.36 13.50
CA CYS A 378 -10.34 4.99 12.86
C CYS A 378 -10.71 5.96 11.73
N LYS A 379 -10.45 7.26 11.89
CA LYS A 379 -10.68 8.25 10.83
C LYS A 379 -9.76 8.04 9.64
N GLU A 380 -8.48 7.73 9.86
CA GLU A 380 -7.53 7.45 8.79
C GLU A 380 -7.88 6.15 8.03
N LEU A 381 -8.29 5.10 8.76
CA LEU A 381 -8.78 3.85 8.17
C LEU A 381 -10.07 4.06 7.37
N GLU A 382 -11.03 4.85 7.88
CA GLU A 382 -12.26 5.19 7.17
C GLU A 382 -11.96 5.99 5.89
N SER A 383 -11.05 6.97 5.97
CA SER A 383 -10.61 7.73 4.79
C SER A 383 -9.95 6.84 3.74
N TYR A 384 -9.11 5.90 4.16
CA TYR A 384 -8.52 4.91 3.25
C TYR A 384 -9.58 3.98 2.65
N PHE A 385 -10.49 3.47 3.46
CA PHE A 385 -11.57 2.59 3.01
C PHE A 385 -12.46 3.28 1.96
N GLY A 386 -12.83 4.55 2.19
CA GLY A 386 -13.59 5.33 1.21
C GLY A 386 -12.83 5.63 -0.08
N ARG A 387 -11.49 5.74 -0.06
CA ARG A 387 -10.68 5.91 -1.27
C ARG A 387 -10.75 4.68 -2.19
N MET A 388 -10.98 3.49 -1.64
CA MET A 388 -11.10 2.26 -2.44
C MET A 388 -12.33 2.28 -3.36
N GLU A 389 -13.36 3.09 -3.11
CA GLU A 389 -14.52 3.21 -4.01
C GLU A 389 -14.12 3.67 -5.41
N SER A 390 -13.05 4.46 -5.52
CA SER A 390 -12.56 4.95 -6.81
C SER A 390 -11.76 3.86 -7.52
N LYS A 391 -12.29 3.38 -8.64
CA LYS A 391 -11.63 2.40 -9.52
C LYS A 391 -10.81 3.07 -10.64
N LEU A 392 -10.70 4.39 -10.60
CA LEU A 392 -9.90 5.11 -11.58
C LEU A 392 -8.41 4.82 -11.35
N PRO A 393 -7.66 4.44 -12.40
CA PRO A 393 -6.25 4.17 -12.26
C PRO A 393 -5.47 5.44 -11.92
N ILE A 394 -4.59 5.35 -10.93
CA ILE A 394 -3.62 6.39 -10.61
C ILE A 394 -2.28 5.98 -11.23
N ASP A 395 -1.77 6.80 -12.13
CA ASP A 395 -0.46 6.63 -12.73
C ASP A 395 0.40 7.87 -12.57
N PRO A 396 1.70 7.70 -12.23
CA PRO A 396 2.61 8.83 -12.14
C PRO A 396 2.84 9.42 -13.53
N ILE A 397 2.75 10.74 -13.61
CA ILE A 397 3.16 11.49 -14.80
C ILE A 397 4.64 11.88 -14.58
N PRO A 398 5.57 11.50 -15.47
CA PRO A 398 6.97 11.85 -15.32
C PRO A 398 7.15 13.36 -15.15
N GLY A 399 7.92 13.76 -14.13
CA GLY A 399 8.27 15.15 -13.87
C GLY A 399 9.20 15.71 -14.93
N GLY A 400 8.65 16.25 -16.03
CA GLY A 400 9.44 16.75 -17.15
C GLY A 400 9.32 18.26 -17.35
N LYS A 401 10.34 18.88 -17.97
CA LYS A 401 10.31 20.29 -18.43
C LYS A 401 9.29 20.58 -19.55
N LYS A 402 8.54 19.57 -19.99
CA LYS A 402 7.60 19.67 -21.11
C LYS A 402 6.25 20.15 -20.59
N ASP A 403 5.51 20.87 -21.43
CA ASP A 403 4.16 21.34 -21.12
C ASP A 403 3.06 20.29 -21.43
N TYR A 404 3.46 19.03 -21.64
CA TYR A 404 2.59 17.92 -21.99
C TYR A 404 3.12 16.58 -21.48
N PHE A 405 2.23 15.59 -21.42
CA PHE A 405 2.52 14.18 -21.16
C PHE A 405 1.76 13.28 -22.15
N TYR A 406 1.98 11.96 -22.09
CA TYR A 406 1.20 10.98 -22.83
C TYR A 406 0.28 10.23 -21.87
N ASN A 407 -1.00 10.13 -22.20
CA ASN A 407 -1.94 9.35 -21.39
C ASN A 407 -1.75 7.83 -21.60
N GLN A 408 -2.48 7.01 -20.85
CA GLN A 408 -2.44 5.54 -20.93
C GLN A 408 -2.77 4.97 -22.32
N ARG A 409 -3.42 5.75 -23.18
CA ARG A 409 -3.73 5.37 -24.56
C ARG A 409 -2.68 5.86 -25.56
N GLY A 410 -1.58 6.46 -25.10
CA GLY A 410 -0.50 6.96 -25.94
C GLY A 410 -0.79 8.30 -26.63
N ALA A 411 -1.87 9.00 -26.24
CA ALA A 411 -2.21 10.30 -26.81
C ALA A 411 -1.52 11.45 -26.04
N LYS A 412 -1.08 12.47 -26.77
CA LYS A 412 -0.48 13.68 -26.20
C LYS A 412 -1.54 14.53 -25.49
N VAL A 413 -1.30 14.84 -24.22
CA VAL A 413 -2.16 15.67 -23.36
C VAL A 413 -1.35 16.85 -22.82
N PHE A 414 -1.81 18.07 -23.07
CA PHE A 414 -1.18 19.27 -22.50
C PHE A 414 -1.63 19.50 -21.06
N PHE A 415 -0.72 19.98 -20.20
CA PHE A 415 -1.08 20.36 -18.82
C PHE A 415 -2.06 21.54 -18.79
N ASN A 416 -1.92 22.49 -19.71
CA ASN A 416 -2.92 23.52 -19.95
C ASN A 416 -3.92 23.02 -21.01
N SER A 417 -5.14 22.71 -20.57
CA SER A 417 -6.20 22.15 -21.42
C SER A 417 -6.56 23.06 -22.61
N SER A 418 -6.36 24.38 -22.49
CA SER A 418 -6.66 25.34 -23.56
C SER A 418 -5.80 25.12 -24.81
N LYS A 419 -4.62 24.50 -24.65
CA LYS A 419 -3.75 24.10 -25.77
C LYS A 419 -4.25 22.85 -26.49
N GLN A 420 -5.17 22.10 -25.89
CA GLN A 420 -5.73 20.92 -26.51
C GLN A 420 -6.75 21.32 -27.59
N PRO A 421 -6.67 20.72 -28.80
CA PRO A 421 -7.66 20.94 -29.85
C PRO A 421 -9.07 20.54 -29.40
N LEU A 422 -10.08 21.27 -29.87
CA LEU A 422 -11.48 20.90 -29.68
C LEU A 422 -11.87 19.82 -30.71
N LEU A 423 -12.61 18.81 -30.26
CA LEU A 423 -13.15 17.79 -31.16
C LEU A 423 -14.15 18.44 -32.14
N LYS A 424 -13.94 18.23 -33.43
CA LYS A 424 -14.84 18.74 -34.47
C LYS A 424 -15.99 17.76 -34.69
N ILE A 425 -17.20 18.18 -34.36
CA ILE A 425 -18.44 17.44 -34.59
C ILE A 425 -19.25 18.23 -35.62
N ASN A 426 -19.45 17.65 -36.80
CA ASN A 426 -20.22 18.28 -37.87
C ASN A 426 -21.73 18.09 -37.63
N GLU A 427 -22.57 18.88 -38.30
CA GLU A 427 -24.03 18.69 -38.27
C GLU A 427 -24.41 17.26 -38.68
N GLY A 428 -25.37 16.66 -37.98
CA GLY A 428 -25.75 15.26 -38.14
C GLY A 428 -24.90 14.31 -37.28
N CYS A 429 -24.77 13.05 -37.73
CA CYS A 429 -24.12 11.98 -36.97
C CYS A 429 -22.63 11.82 -37.33
N ASN A 430 -21.77 11.79 -36.32
CA ASN A 430 -20.32 11.60 -36.44
C ASN A 430 -19.92 10.41 -35.57
N ILE A 431 -19.29 9.40 -36.13
CA ILE A 431 -18.89 8.20 -35.37
C ILE A 431 -17.38 8.23 -35.16
N PHE A 432 -16.94 8.11 -33.90
CA PHE A 432 -15.54 8.01 -33.53
C PHE A 432 -15.25 6.71 -32.78
N ASN A 433 -14.05 6.17 -32.96
CA ASN A 433 -13.53 5.09 -32.12
C ASN A 433 -12.92 5.71 -30.86
N VAL A 434 -13.66 5.69 -29.75
CA VAL A 434 -13.28 6.32 -28.48
C VAL A 434 -12.50 5.33 -27.62
N LEU A 435 -11.32 5.75 -27.16
CA LEU A 435 -10.41 4.93 -26.35
C LEU A 435 -10.49 5.24 -24.86
N SER A 436 -10.81 6.49 -24.51
CA SER A 436 -11.07 6.93 -23.14
C SER A 436 -11.73 8.31 -23.12
N VAL A 437 -12.44 8.58 -22.03
CA VAL A 437 -12.98 9.90 -21.65
C VAL A 437 -12.47 10.22 -20.25
N GLY A 438 -12.20 11.49 -19.97
CA GLY A 438 -11.69 11.93 -18.67
C GLY A 438 -11.73 13.45 -18.53
N PHE A 439 -11.09 13.95 -17.48
CA PHE A 439 -11.01 15.38 -17.21
C PHE A 439 -9.56 15.84 -17.09
N SER A 440 -9.28 17.04 -17.57
CA SER A 440 -8.02 17.73 -17.25
C SER A 440 -8.04 18.28 -15.82
N ASN A 441 -6.88 18.70 -15.33
CA ASN A 441 -6.74 19.25 -13.96
C ASN A 441 -7.58 20.51 -13.70
N ASP A 442 -7.92 21.26 -14.76
CA ASP A 442 -8.82 22.43 -14.71
C ASP A 442 -10.29 22.07 -14.98
N GLY A 443 -10.63 20.79 -14.97
CA GLY A 443 -12.00 20.28 -15.06
C GLY A 443 -12.60 20.26 -16.47
N ASN A 444 -11.84 20.47 -17.55
CA ASN A 444 -12.38 20.36 -18.90
C ASN A 444 -12.55 18.89 -19.31
N ALA A 445 -13.67 18.58 -19.95
CA ALA A 445 -13.93 17.24 -20.49
C ALA A 445 -13.00 16.94 -21.68
N MET A 446 -12.35 15.79 -21.62
CA MET A 446 -11.35 15.34 -22.58
C MET A 446 -11.74 13.98 -23.15
N ILE A 447 -11.41 13.76 -24.42
CA ILE A 447 -11.66 12.50 -25.12
C ILE A 447 -10.44 12.07 -25.90
N THR A 448 -10.07 10.80 -25.79
CA THR A 448 -9.03 10.20 -26.64
C THR A 448 -9.68 9.29 -27.67
N ILE A 449 -9.38 9.52 -28.94
CA ILE A 449 -9.91 8.76 -30.06
C ILE A 449 -8.79 8.17 -30.92
N SER A 450 -9.11 7.10 -31.64
CA SER A 450 -8.24 6.51 -32.66
C SER A 450 -8.59 7.08 -34.04
N GLU A 451 -7.63 7.76 -34.66
CA GLU A 451 -7.73 8.33 -36.01
C GLU A 451 -6.53 7.88 -36.85
N ASN A 452 -6.77 7.20 -37.99
CA ASN A 452 -5.72 6.81 -38.94
C ASN A 452 -4.51 6.09 -38.29
N LYS A 453 -4.77 5.23 -37.30
CA LYS A 453 -3.75 4.52 -36.47
C LYS A 453 -2.95 5.40 -35.50
N ASN A 454 -3.31 6.68 -35.36
CA ASN A 454 -2.79 7.58 -34.33
C ASN A 454 -3.80 7.73 -33.19
N PHE A 455 -3.30 8.01 -31.99
CA PHE A 455 -4.12 8.29 -30.81
C PHE A 455 -4.07 9.77 -30.49
N LEU A 456 -5.23 10.43 -30.56
CA LEU A 456 -5.35 11.87 -30.41
C LEU A 456 -6.30 12.20 -29.26
N CYS A 457 -5.88 13.13 -28.42
CA CYS A 457 -6.69 13.66 -27.33
C CYS A 457 -7.30 15.00 -27.78
N TYR A 458 -8.55 15.24 -27.43
CA TYR A 458 -9.30 16.45 -27.74
C TYR A 458 -10.05 16.92 -26.50
N ARG A 459 -10.32 18.24 -26.44
CA ARG A 459 -11.39 18.76 -25.59
C ARG A 459 -12.74 18.42 -26.21
N LEU A 460 -13.69 18.06 -25.37
CA LEU A 460 -15.09 17.94 -25.75
C LEU A 460 -15.78 19.31 -25.73
N PRO A 461 -16.77 19.55 -26.62
CA PRO A 461 -17.73 20.64 -26.47
C PRO A 461 -18.39 20.62 -25.07
N LYS A 462 -18.69 21.82 -24.54
CA LYS A 462 -19.24 21.97 -23.18
C LYS A 462 -20.59 21.28 -23.02
N GLU A 463 -21.34 21.19 -24.10
CA GLU A 463 -22.65 20.55 -24.18
C GLU A 463 -22.58 19.03 -23.91
N LEU A 464 -21.39 18.43 -24.04
CA LEU A 464 -21.12 17.02 -23.76
C LEU A 464 -20.49 16.78 -22.38
N PHE A 465 -20.40 17.81 -21.53
CA PHE A 465 -19.80 17.70 -20.20
C PHE A 465 -20.52 16.67 -19.31
N GLU A 466 -21.84 16.72 -19.23
CA GLU A 466 -22.65 15.79 -18.42
C GLU A 466 -22.52 14.33 -18.90
N TRP A 467 -22.45 14.13 -20.22
CA TRP A 467 -22.17 12.81 -20.79
C TRP A 467 -20.79 12.30 -20.36
N ALA A 468 -19.76 13.15 -20.46
CA ALA A 468 -18.41 12.79 -20.02
C ALA A 468 -18.36 12.48 -18.52
N MET A 469 -19.07 13.27 -17.70
CA MET A 469 -19.21 13.04 -16.25
C MET A 469 -19.82 11.66 -15.97
N THR A 470 -20.89 11.30 -16.69
CA THR A 470 -21.56 10.00 -16.55
C THR A 470 -20.61 8.85 -16.91
N CYS A 471 -19.89 8.94 -18.03
CA CYS A 471 -18.92 7.93 -18.42
C CYS A 471 -17.79 7.75 -17.38
N VAL A 472 -17.26 8.86 -16.85
CA VAL A 472 -16.22 8.81 -15.83
C VAL A 472 -16.76 8.28 -14.50
N ALA A 473 -18.01 8.59 -14.13
CA ALA A 473 -18.65 8.04 -12.94
C ALA A 473 -18.81 6.52 -13.01
N PHE A 474 -19.19 5.99 -14.18
CA PHE A 474 -19.27 4.54 -14.41
C PHE A 474 -17.89 3.89 -14.29
N ALA A 475 -16.88 4.45 -14.98
CA ALA A 475 -15.51 3.96 -14.89
C ALA A 475 -14.96 4.03 -13.45
N ASN A 476 -15.33 5.07 -12.70
CA ASN A 476 -14.96 5.23 -11.30
C ASN A 476 -15.57 4.16 -10.39
N ARG A 477 -16.69 3.53 -10.78
CA ARG A 477 -17.30 2.41 -10.08
C ARG A 477 -16.86 1.03 -10.61
N GLY A 478 -16.08 0.98 -11.68
CA GLY A 478 -15.58 -0.26 -12.29
C GLY A 478 -16.14 -0.58 -13.67
N ASP A 479 -17.20 0.12 -14.11
CA ASP A 479 -17.81 -0.08 -15.42
C ASP A 479 -17.21 0.87 -16.46
N ASN A 480 -16.11 0.44 -17.08
CA ASN A 480 -15.49 1.20 -18.16
C ASN A 480 -16.07 0.81 -19.52
N VAL A 481 -16.88 1.70 -20.10
CA VAL A 481 -17.50 1.51 -21.42
C VAL A 481 -16.54 1.72 -22.60
N PHE A 482 -15.26 2.03 -22.36
CA PHE A 482 -14.26 2.27 -23.42
C PHE A 482 -13.12 1.24 -23.38
N PRO A 483 -12.60 0.82 -24.56
CA PRO A 483 -12.81 1.41 -25.88
C PRO A 483 -14.12 0.99 -26.56
N SER A 484 -14.82 1.93 -27.20
CA SER A 484 -16.08 1.70 -27.92
C SER A 484 -16.27 2.68 -29.08
N LYS A 485 -17.17 2.34 -30.01
CA LYS A 485 -17.65 3.32 -30.99
C LYS A 485 -18.66 4.23 -30.33
N VAL A 486 -18.55 5.53 -30.58
CA VAL A 486 -19.49 6.53 -30.06
C VAL A 486 -20.00 7.36 -31.22
N GLN A 487 -21.33 7.45 -31.33
CA GLN A 487 -22.00 8.36 -32.24
C GLN A 487 -22.26 9.68 -31.54
N PHE A 488 -21.66 10.76 -32.05
CA PHE A 488 -21.97 12.12 -31.65
C PHE A 488 -22.92 12.75 -32.67
N THR A 489 -24.06 13.23 -32.19
CA THR A 489 -25.07 13.88 -33.03
C THR A 489 -25.09 15.37 -32.71
N LYS A 490 -24.92 16.20 -33.74
CA LYS A 490 -25.12 17.65 -33.65
C LYS A 490 -26.37 18.06 -34.41
N ASN A 491 -27.28 18.76 -33.75
CA ASN A 491 -28.47 19.34 -34.35
C ASN A 491 -28.61 20.81 -33.89
N GLY A 492 -28.14 21.73 -34.72
CA GLY A 492 -27.94 23.13 -34.36
C GLY A 492 -26.97 23.27 -33.18
N ASP A 493 -27.45 23.88 -32.08
CA ASP A 493 -26.66 24.07 -30.85
C ASP A 493 -26.72 22.88 -29.89
N ARG A 494 -27.42 21.80 -30.25
CA ARG A 494 -27.58 20.61 -29.39
C ARG A 494 -26.60 19.51 -29.77
N TYR A 495 -26.00 18.91 -28.77
CA TYR A 495 -25.08 17.79 -28.90
C TYR A 495 -25.59 16.59 -28.10
N TYR A 496 -25.46 15.41 -28.69
CA TYR A 496 -25.79 14.12 -28.07
C TYR A 496 -24.65 13.14 -28.33
N ALA A 497 -24.49 12.17 -27.44
CA ALA A 497 -23.47 11.12 -27.59
C ALA A 497 -24.04 9.77 -27.14
N ASP A 498 -23.99 8.79 -28.03
CA ASP A 498 -24.48 7.43 -27.82
C ASP A 498 -23.32 6.43 -27.98
N VAL A 499 -23.09 5.60 -26.96
CA VAL A 499 -22.14 4.47 -27.06
C VAL A 499 -22.83 3.35 -27.85
N LEU A 500 -22.19 2.89 -28.93
CA LEU A 500 -22.76 1.94 -29.90
C LEU A 500 -22.44 0.47 -29.59
#